data_AF-A0A3B8XZY6-F1
#
_entry.id   AF-A0A3B8XZY6-F1
#
_cell.length_a   1.000
_cell.length_b   1.000
_cell.length_c   1.000
_cell.angle_alpha   90.00
_cell.angle_beta   90.00
_cell.angle_gamma   90.00
#
_symmetry.space_group_name_H-M   'P 1'
#
loop_
_entity.id
_entity.type
_entity.pdbx_description
1 polymer ?
#
loop_
_entity_poly.entity_id
_entity_poly.type
_entity_poly.pdbx_seq_one_letter_code
_entity_poly.pdbx_strand_id
1 'polypeptide(L)'
;VVGEVRSPGTIEVPPNIPLNQAILAAGGFDKRRSNQATIEVIRLNYDGTVTKRDLDVDFAKGITEKNNPTLRNNDVVIVNRNILTAVSDTLITVFSPIGALTGFFNFANIFGAFRN
;
A
#
# COMPACT_ATOMS: atom_id res chain seq x y z
N VAL A 1 5.34 -8.63 -13.88
CA VAL A 1 4.71 -8.16 -12.61
C VAL A 1 5.70 -7.26 -11.90
N VAL A 2 5.31 -6.16 -11.27
CA VAL A 2 6.22 -5.29 -10.48
C VAL A 2 5.53 -4.94 -9.15
N GLY A 3 6.21 -4.99 -7.99
CA GLY A 3 5.61 -4.58 -6.70
C GLY A 3 5.87 -5.50 -5.49
N GLU A 4 5.03 -5.37 -4.45
CA GLU A 4 5.13 -6.11 -3.17
C GLU A 4 4.60 -7.56 -3.30
N VAL A 5 5.27 -8.32 -4.15
CA VAL A 5 5.12 -9.78 -4.31
C VAL A 5 6.35 -10.48 -3.73
N ARG A 6 6.23 -11.76 -3.39
CA ARG A 6 7.32 -12.52 -2.76
C ARG A 6 8.63 -12.52 -3.57
N SER A 7 8.54 -12.40 -4.90
CA SER A 7 9.69 -12.15 -5.78
C SER A 7 9.48 -10.83 -6.55
N PRO A 8 9.93 -9.68 -6.02
CA PRO A 8 9.82 -8.41 -6.72
C PRO A 8 10.73 -8.41 -7.96
N GLY A 9 10.24 -7.86 -9.07
CA GLY A 9 10.97 -7.77 -10.35
C GLY A 9 10.09 -8.19 -11.53
N THR A 10 10.45 -7.76 -12.75
CA THR A 10 9.65 -8.03 -13.96
C THR A 10 9.54 -9.52 -14.24
N ILE A 11 8.44 -10.13 -13.82
CA ILE A 11 8.10 -11.52 -14.18
C ILE A 11 7.25 -11.49 -15.45
N GLU A 12 7.75 -12.15 -16.49
CA GLU A 12 7.00 -12.46 -17.70
C GLU A 12 6.07 -13.64 -17.44
N VAL A 13 4.82 -13.49 -17.86
CA VAL A 13 3.81 -14.53 -17.74
C VAL A 13 3.18 -14.79 -19.12
N PRO A 14 2.73 -16.02 -19.41
CA PRO A 14 2.06 -16.30 -20.67
C PRO A 14 0.84 -15.40 -20.88
N PRO A 15 0.52 -14.99 -22.12
CA PRO A 15 -0.69 -14.24 -22.40
C PRO A 15 -1.94 -15.11 -22.19
N ASN A 16 -3.10 -14.46 -22.02
CA ASN A 16 -4.41 -15.08 -21.85
C ASN A 16 -4.58 -15.90 -20.55
N ILE A 17 -3.76 -15.63 -19.54
CA ILE A 17 -3.94 -16.21 -18.20
C ILE A 17 -4.78 -15.29 -17.32
N PRO A 18 -5.52 -15.83 -16.34
CA PRO A 18 -6.21 -15.01 -15.36
C PRO A 18 -5.23 -14.31 -14.40
N LEU A 19 -5.61 -13.13 -13.91
CA LEU A 19 -4.77 -12.31 -13.01
C LEU A 19 -4.27 -13.09 -11.79
N ASN A 20 -5.13 -13.89 -11.15
CA ASN A 20 -4.74 -14.69 -9.98
C ASN A 20 -3.55 -15.61 -10.26
N GLN A 21 -3.46 -16.17 -11.46
CA GLN A 21 -2.38 -17.08 -11.84
C GLN A 21 -1.08 -16.34 -12.07
N ALA A 22 -1.14 -15.11 -12.60
CA ALA A 22 0.04 -14.24 -12.69
C ALA A 22 0.58 -13.85 -11.30
N ILE A 23 -0.31 -13.56 -10.35
CA ILE A 23 0.08 -13.25 -8.96
C ILE A 23 0.68 -14.47 -8.27
N LEU A 24 0.12 -15.66 -8.48
CA LEU A 24 0.68 -16.91 -7.97
C LEU A 24 2.06 -17.21 -8.57
N ALA A 25 2.24 -16.97 -9.88
CA ALA A 25 3.54 -17.07 -10.54
C ALA A 25 4.57 -16.07 -9.97
N ALA A 26 4.11 -14.93 -9.45
CA ALA A 26 4.93 -13.96 -8.73
C ALA A 26 5.25 -14.34 -7.27
N GLY A 27 4.79 -15.51 -6.82
CA GLY A 27 5.00 -16.03 -5.46
C GLY A 27 3.91 -15.64 -4.46
N GLY A 28 2.80 -15.07 -4.95
CA GLY A 28 1.66 -14.65 -4.12
C GLY A 28 1.85 -13.30 -3.43
N PHE A 29 0.82 -12.86 -2.72
CA PHE A 29 0.84 -11.64 -1.92
C PHE A 29 1.71 -11.79 -0.67
N ASP A 30 2.50 -10.76 -0.34
CA ASP A 30 3.16 -10.69 0.96
C ASP A 30 2.17 -10.25 2.05
N LYS A 31 1.67 -11.22 2.81
CA LYS A 31 0.70 -11.01 3.90
C LYS A 31 1.33 -10.48 5.19
N ARG A 32 2.66 -10.38 5.28
CA ARG A 32 3.33 -10.03 6.55
C ARG A 32 3.14 -8.58 6.98
N ARG A 33 2.78 -7.69 6.05
CA ARG A 33 2.83 -6.23 6.25
C ARG A 33 1.51 -5.52 5.98
N SER A 34 0.55 -6.15 5.31
CA SER A 34 -0.78 -5.61 5.04
C SER A 34 -1.79 -6.74 4.80
N ASN A 35 -3.07 -6.50 5.10
CA ASN A 35 -4.19 -7.38 4.73
C ASN A 35 -4.83 -6.99 3.39
N GLN A 36 -4.41 -5.88 2.80
CA GLN A 36 -4.97 -5.33 1.56
C GLN A 36 -3.87 -4.91 0.58
N ALA A 37 -4.14 -5.09 -0.71
CA ALA A 37 -3.34 -4.52 -1.79
C ALA A 37 -4.23 -3.98 -2.91
N THR A 38 -3.69 -3.02 -3.65
CA THR A 38 -4.28 -2.48 -4.87
C THR A 38 -3.47 -3.01 -6.05
N ILE A 39 -4.12 -3.73 -6.95
CA ILE A 39 -3.50 -4.24 -8.16
C ILE A 39 -3.87 -3.30 -9.31
N GLU A 40 -2.88 -2.74 -9.95
CA GLU A 40 -3.06 -1.93 -11.16
C GLU A 40 -2.73 -2.78 -12.38
N VAL A 41 -3.69 -2.90 -13.29
CA VAL A 41 -3.51 -3.52 -14.59
C VAL A 41 -3.46 -2.42 -15.63
N ILE A 42 -2.27 -2.21 -16.20
CA ILE A 42 -2.01 -1.23 -17.24
C ILE A 42 -1.94 -1.99 -18.57
N ARG A 43 -2.77 -1.58 -19.52
CA ARG A 43 -2.82 -2.18 -20.85
C ARG A 43 -2.55 -1.13 -21.92
N LEU A 44 -1.56 -1.40 -22.75
CA LEU A 44 -1.32 -0.66 -23.98
C LEU A 44 -2.18 -1.26 -25.10
N ASN A 45 -3.09 -0.46 -25.66
CA ASN A 45 -3.94 -0.84 -26.77
C ASN A 45 -3.23 -0.63 -28.11
N TYR A 46 -3.69 -1.34 -29.14
CA TYR A 46 -3.12 -1.25 -30.50
C TYR A 46 -3.24 0.13 -31.14
N ASP A 47 -4.19 0.95 -30.68
CA ASP A 47 -4.39 2.34 -31.11
C ASP A 47 -3.43 3.33 -30.41
N GLY A 48 -2.53 2.84 -29.55
CA GLY A 48 -1.59 3.65 -28.78
C GLY A 48 -2.19 4.22 -27.48
N THR A 49 -3.46 3.96 -27.17
CA THR A 49 -4.06 4.38 -25.90
C THR A 49 -3.65 3.46 -24.75
N VAL A 50 -3.65 3.99 -23.53
CA VAL A 50 -3.38 3.23 -22.31
C VAL A 50 -4.65 3.14 -21.48
N THR A 51 -5.05 1.92 -21.14
CA THR A 51 -6.13 1.67 -20.19
C THR A 51 -5.54 1.22 -18.86
N LYS A 52 -5.99 1.85 -17.78
CA LYS A 52 -5.62 1.48 -16.42
C LYS A 52 -6.86 0.96 -15.69
N ARG A 53 -6.70 -0.16 -14.99
CA ARG A 53 -7.74 -0.74 -14.16
C ARG A 53 -7.16 -1.05 -12.78
N ASP A 54 -7.75 -0.44 -11.77
CA ASP A 54 -7.37 -0.67 -10.38
C ASP A 54 -8.32 -1.70 -9.74
N LEU A 55 -7.74 -2.62 -8.99
CA LEU A 55 -8.42 -3.72 -8.34
C LEU A 55 -7.97 -3.78 -6.89
N ASP A 56 -8.85 -3.37 -5.98
CA ASP A 56 -8.61 -3.54 -4.56
C ASP A 56 -8.90 -5.00 -4.15
N VAL A 57 -7.89 -5.63 -3.55
CA VAL A 57 -7.94 -7.02 -3.12
C VAL A 57 -7.71 -7.08 -1.62
N ASP A 58 -8.70 -7.65 -0.93
CA ASP A 58 -8.59 -8.09 0.45
C ASP A 58 -8.00 -9.50 0.47
N PHE A 59 -6.84 -9.69 1.09
CA PHE A 59 -6.15 -10.98 1.13
C PHE A 59 -6.94 -12.06 1.87
N ALA A 60 -7.84 -11.70 2.78
CA ALA A 60 -8.72 -12.64 3.45
C ALA A 60 -9.78 -13.20 2.49
N LYS A 61 -10.18 -12.40 1.49
CA LYS A 61 -11.18 -12.77 0.47
C LYS A 61 -10.54 -13.31 -0.81
N GLY A 62 -9.28 -12.96 -1.06
CA GLY A 62 -8.55 -13.32 -2.27
C GLY A 62 -9.10 -12.62 -3.52
N ILE A 63 -8.61 -13.07 -4.68
CA ILE A 63 -9.14 -12.63 -5.97
C ILE A 63 -10.37 -13.48 -6.31
N THR A 64 -11.53 -12.84 -6.38
CA THR A 64 -12.81 -13.48 -6.77
C THR A 64 -13.01 -13.44 -8.28
N GLU A 65 -13.88 -14.28 -8.83
CA GLU A 65 -14.17 -14.31 -10.29
C GLU A 65 -14.53 -12.93 -10.85
N LYS A 66 -15.26 -12.11 -10.08
CA LYS A 66 -15.65 -10.74 -10.46
C LYS A 66 -14.43 -9.80 -10.64
N ASN A 67 -13.37 -10.04 -9.88
CA ASN A 67 -12.17 -9.21 -9.84
C ASN A 67 -10.96 -9.92 -10.48
N ASN A 68 -11.18 -10.95 -11.29
CA ASN A 68 -10.13 -11.75 -11.92
C ASN A 68 -10.10 -11.55 -13.45
N PRO A 69 -9.66 -10.39 -13.97
CA PRO A 69 -9.58 -10.20 -15.41
C PRO A 69 -8.54 -11.14 -16.04
N THR A 70 -8.81 -11.56 -17.28
CA THR A 70 -7.81 -12.22 -18.11
C THR A 70 -6.79 -11.19 -18.60
N LEU A 71 -5.51 -11.51 -18.38
CA LEU A 71 -4.39 -10.71 -18.85
C LEU A 71 -4.12 -10.97 -20.33
N ARG A 72 -3.78 -9.91 -21.05
CA ARG A 72 -3.45 -9.92 -22.48
C ARG A 72 -1.97 -9.66 -22.69
N ASN A 73 -1.53 -9.85 -23.92
CA ASN A 73 -0.18 -9.48 -24.30
C ASN A 73 0.04 -7.98 -24.05
N ASN A 74 1.23 -7.62 -23.57
CA ASN A 74 1.60 -6.26 -23.18
C ASN A 74 0.83 -5.68 -21.98
N ASP A 75 0.12 -6.51 -21.21
CA ASP A 75 -0.41 -6.07 -19.92
C ASP A 75 0.72 -5.99 -18.89
N VAL A 76 0.80 -4.86 -18.20
CA VAL A 76 1.68 -4.65 -17.06
C VAL A 76 0.84 -4.72 -15.79
N VAL A 77 1.16 -5.67 -14.93
CA VAL A 77 0.51 -5.84 -13.62
C VAL A 77 1.43 -5.29 -12.54
N ILE A 78 0.94 -4.27 -11.82
CA ILE A 78 1.62 -3.66 -10.69
C ILE A 78 0.87 -3.99 -9.42
N VAL A 79 1.56 -4.51 -8.41
CA VAL A 79 0.97 -4.82 -7.10
C VAL A 79 1.42 -3.76 -6.12
N ASN A 80 0.56 -2.78 -5.89
CA ASN A 80 0.79 -1.69 -4.97
C ASN A 80 0.30 -2.04 -3.58
N ARG A 81 1.14 -1.68 -2.61
CA ARG A 81 0.82 -1.79 -1.20
C ARG A 81 -0.01 -0.58 -0.77
N ASN A 82 -1.09 -0.83 -0.04
CA ASN A 82 -1.88 0.28 0.51
C ASN A 82 -1.15 0.83 1.75
N ILE A 83 -0.26 1.81 1.57
CA ILE A 83 0.47 2.47 2.68
C ILE A 83 -0.43 3.48 3.40
N LEU A 84 -1.48 3.97 2.75
CA LEU A 84 -2.29 5.08 3.24
C LEU A 84 -3.09 4.75 4.52
N THR A 85 -3.48 3.48 4.71
CA THR A 85 -4.13 3.01 5.95
C THR A 85 -3.20 2.99 7.16
N ALA A 86 -1.87 2.98 6.98
CA ALA A 86 -0.94 3.10 8.11
C ALA A 86 -0.88 4.55 8.65
N VAL A 87 -1.24 5.54 7.83
CA VAL A 87 -1.12 6.96 8.21
C VAL A 87 -2.31 7.41 9.07
N SER A 88 -3.49 6.80 8.92
CA SER A 88 -4.66 7.11 9.76
C SER A 88 -4.46 6.70 11.22
N ASP A 89 -3.78 5.57 11.47
CA ASP A 89 -3.50 5.12 12.83
C ASP A 89 -2.47 6.02 13.54
N THR A 90 -1.56 6.65 12.78
CA THR A 90 -0.58 7.62 13.31
C THR A 90 -1.13 9.04 13.50
N LEU A 91 -2.22 9.40 12.82
CA LEU A 91 -2.84 10.72 12.98
C LEU A 91 -3.65 10.83 14.28
N ILE A 92 -4.08 9.71 14.88
CA ILE A 92 -4.78 9.70 16.17
C ILE A 92 -3.80 9.84 17.34
N THR A 93 -2.57 9.36 17.21
CA THR A 93 -1.55 9.42 18.29
C THR A 93 -0.92 10.81 18.48
N VAL A 94 -1.10 11.73 17.53
CA VAL A 94 -0.48 13.08 17.57
C VAL A 94 -1.40 14.13 18.22
N PHE A 95 -2.69 13.85 18.44
CA PHE A 95 -3.64 14.84 19.00
C PHE A 95 -3.94 14.73 20.51
N SER A 96 -3.18 13.98 21.32
CA SER A 96 -3.06 14.19 22.77
C SER A 96 -1.88 13.40 23.36
N PRO A 97 -1.03 14.02 24.21
CA PRO A 97 -1.50 14.71 25.41
C PRO A 97 -1.20 16.21 25.41
N ILE A 98 -2.26 17.03 25.44
CA ILE A 98 -2.26 18.45 25.80
C ILE A 98 -1.81 18.70 27.27
N GLY A 99 -1.23 17.69 27.94
CA GLY A 99 -0.70 17.79 29.31
C GLY A 99 0.80 18.01 29.44
N ALA A 100 1.59 17.91 28.36
CA ALA A 100 3.06 18.02 28.45
C ALA A 100 3.61 19.46 28.41
N LEU A 101 2.77 20.46 28.10
CA LEU A 101 3.21 21.86 27.97
C LEU A 101 3.10 22.67 29.27
N THR A 102 2.45 22.14 30.32
CA THR A 102 2.43 22.78 31.64
C THR A 102 3.74 22.61 32.40
N GLY A 103 4.60 21.65 32.00
CA GLY A 103 5.91 21.40 32.61
C GLY A 103 7.02 22.40 32.20
N PHE A 104 6.82 23.19 31.14
CA PHE A 104 7.83 24.14 30.64
C PHE A 104 7.74 25.53 31.26
N PHE A 105 6.64 25.89 31.94
CA PHE A 105 6.48 27.23 32.53
C PHE A 105 6.87 27.32 34.01
N ASN A 106 7.21 26.21 34.67
CA ASN A 106 7.66 26.25 36.08
C ASN A 106 9.19 26.38 36.26
N PHE A 107 9.96 26.51 35.18
CA PHE A 107 11.41 26.74 35.27
C PHE A 107 11.78 28.21 35.54
N ALA A 108 10.84 29.15 35.36
CA ALA A 108 11.08 30.58 35.58
C ALA A 108 10.98 31.03 37.05
N ASN A 109 10.56 30.15 37.99
CA ASN A 109 10.47 30.49 39.42
C ASN A 109 11.61 29.92 40.29
N ILE A 110 12.61 29.26 39.70
CA ILE A 110 13.74 28.66 40.48
C ILE A 110 15.01 29.55 40.44
N PHE A 111 15.07 30.57 39.57
CA PHE A 111 16.20 31.53 39.50
C PHE A 111 15.89 32.94 40.04
N GLY A 112 14.75 33.13 40.71
CA GLY A 112 14.39 34.38 41.39
C GLY A 112 14.71 34.43 42.89
N ALA A 113 15.12 33.32 43.51
CA ALA A 113 15.31 33.23 44.97
C ALA A 113 16.71 33.65 45.48
N PHE A 114 17.56 34.24 44.63
CA PHE A 114 18.89 34.72 45.03
C PHE A 114 19.26 36.05 44.37
N ARG A 115 18.50 37.13 44.63
CA ARG A 115 19.04 38.49 44.49
C ARG A 115 18.23 39.54 45.30
N ASN A 116 18.81 39.89 46.45
CA ASN A 116 18.65 41.11 47.27
C ASN A 116 17.25 41.53 47.74
#